data_AF-A0A016WW91-F1
#
_entry.id   AF-A0A016WW91-F1
#
_cell.length_a   1.000
_cell.length_b   1.000
_cell.length_c   1.000
_cell.angle_alpha   90.00
_cell.angle_beta   90.00
_cell.angle_gamma   90.00
#
_symmetry.space_group_name_H-M   'P 1'
#
loop_
_entity.id
_entity.type
_entity.pdbx_description
1 polymer ?
#
loop_
_entity_poly.entity_id
_entity_poly.type
_entity_poly.pdbx_seq_one_letter_code
_entity_poly.pdbx_strand_id
1 'polypeptide(L)'
;MYILVCLWIVGCATVSPYFFDGCAFVYEIDTFLWAYSNNSCGNAMVTFDFVYGTSIEVAVITLDMTTFFAICVRTKKLAKLRNGEKELRQLRKNISFYLQGCIISGFYVVMIFSFFHLSKFAKTKWTAFAATTGFWLVAQGISGAAIFAFNGSFRKTLSCYRSKEGETSKKCPTTVAWHPK
;
A
#
# COMPACT_ATOMS: atom_id res chain seq x y z
N MET A 1 14.52 -1.36 14.04
CA MET A 1 15.19 -2.40 13.23
C MET A 1 14.50 -3.75 13.33
N TYR A 2 14.19 -4.23 14.54
CA TYR A 2 13.51 -5.53 14.76
C TYR A 2 12.20 -5.71 13.97
N ILE A 3 11.32 -4.69 13.94
CA ILE A 3 10.06 -4.75 13.18
C ILE A 3 10.29 -5.05 11.70
N LEU A 4 11.29 -4.41 11.08
CA LEU A 4 11.60 -4.64 9.67
C LEU A 4 12.07 -6.08 9.44
N VAL A 5 12.95 -6.59 10.31
CA VAL A 5 13.41 -7.98 10.24
C VAL A 5 12.23 -8.95 10.36
N CYS A 6 11.33 -8.72 11.31
CA CYS A 6 10.12 -9.55 11.45
C CYS A 6 9.24 -9.52 10.18
N LEU A 7 9.03 -8.34 9.58
CA LEU A 7 8.25 -8.22 8.35
C LEU A 7 8.87 -9.00 7.18
N TRP A 8 10.20 -8.96 7.04
CA TRP A 8 10.91 -9.75 6.04
C TRP A 8 10.79 -11.25 6.29
N ILE A 9 10.93 -11.68 7.54
CA ILE A 9 10.77 -13.09 7.91
C ILE A 9 9.36 -13.58 7.57
N VAL A 10 8.32 -12.81 7.93
CA VAL A 10 6.93 -13.15 7.59
C VAL A 10 6.74 -13.21 6.08
N GLY A 11 7.27 -12.24 5.33
CA GLY A 11 7.20 -12.23 3.87
C GLY A 11 7.86 -13.46 3.23
N CYS A 12 9.07 -13.81 3.68
CA CYS A 12 9.76 -15.02 3.22
C CYS A 12 8.98 -16.28 3.59
N ALA A 13 8.43 -16.36 4.80
CA ALA A 13 7.62 -17.50 5.23
C ALA A 13 6.37 -17.67 4.37
N THR A 14 5.69 -16.58 4.00
CA THR A 14 4.49 -16.62 3.15
C THR A 14 4.76 -17.03 1.71
N VAL A 15 5.96 -16.75 1.18
CA VAL A 15 6.34 -17.10 -0.20
C VAL A 15 6.99 -18.48 -0.28
N SER A 16 7.60 -18.96 0.81
CA SER A 16 8.26 -20.26 0.86
C SER A 16 7.43 -21.45 0.32
N PRO A 17 6.09 -21.52 0.52
CA PRO A 17 5.34 -22.69 0.10
C PRO A 17 5.27 -22.87 -1.42
N TYR A 18 5.41 -21.79 -2.19
CA TYR A 18 5.39 -21.82 -3.65
C TYR A 18 6.56 -22.57 -4.27
N PHE A 19 7.64 -22.79 -3.51
CA PHE A 19 8.83 -23.52 -3.97
C PHE A 19 8.71 -25.04 -3.78
N PHE A 20 7.64 -25.55 -3.14
CA PHE A 20 7.40 -26.98 -3.04
C PHE A 20 6.73 -27.54 -4.30
N ASP A 21 7.04 -28.79 -4.61
CA ASP A 21 6.51 -29.49 -5.77
C ASP A 21 4.97 -29.53 -5.74
N GLY A 22 4.37 -29.07 -6.84
CA GLY A 22 2.92 -29.02 -6.99
C GLY A 22 2.25 -27.81 -6.33
N CYS A 23 2.96 -26.94 -5.62
CA CYS A 23 2.38 -25.74 -5.00
C CYS A 23 2.64 -24.46 -5.83
N ALA A 24 3.10 -24.61 -7.07
CA ALA A 24 3.54 -23.51 -7.90
C ALA A 24 2.40 -22.54 -8.26
N PHE A 25 2.75 -21.25 -8.27
CA PHE A 25 1.93 -20.15 -8.77
C PHE A 25 2.63 -19.57 -10.00
N VAL A 26 2.08 -19.85 -11.17
CA VAL A 26 2.74 -19.58 -12.45
C VAL A 26 1.85 -18.73 -13.35
N TYR A 27 2.50 -17.91 -14.18
CA TYR A 27 1.81 -17.13 -15.18
C TYR A 27 1.62 -17.96 -16.46
N GLU A 28 0.36 -18.21 -16.82
CA GLU A 28 0.01 -18.91 -18.06
C GLU A 28 -0.04 -17.93 -19.23
N ILE A 29 0.74 -18.23 -20.27
CA ILE A 29 0.87 -17.36 -21.46
C ILE A 29 -0.33 -17.49 -22.40
N ASP A 30 -1.06 -18.62 -22.37
CA ASP A 30 -2.22 -18.82 -23.24
C ASP A 30 -3.46 -18.06 -22.76
N THR A 31 -3.63 -17.97 -21.44
CA THR A 31 -4.77 -17.35 -20.77
C THR A 31 -4.48 -15.95 -20.23
N PHE A 32 -3.20 -15.56 -20.16
CA PHE A 32 -2.70 -14.32 -19.52
C PHE A 32 -3.17 -14.17 -18.07
N LEU A 33 -3.25 -15.29 -17.37
CA LEU A 33 -3.68 -15.38 -15.98
C LEU A 33 -2.58 -16.01 -15.12
N TRP A 34 -2.58 -15.61 -13.87
CA TRP A 34 -1.82 -16.33 -12.85
C TRP A 34 -2.67 -17.51 -12.38
N ALA A 35 -2.12 -18.71 -12.52
CA ALA A 35 -2.79 -19.95 -12.17
C ALA A 35 -2.05 -20.67 -11.05
N TYR A 36 -2.85 -21.22 -10.12
CA TYR A 36 -2.36 -22.15 -9.12
C TYR A 36 -2.43 -23.57 -9.68
N SER A 37 -1.57 -24.45 -9.20
CA SER A 37 -1.60 -25.86 -9.62
C SER A 37 -2.95 -26.54 -9.31
N ASN A 38 -3.45 -27.37 -10.21
CA ASN A 38 -4.74 -28.07 -10.08
C ASN A 38 -4.70 -29.31 -9.17
N ASN A 39 -3.90 -29.28 -8.11
CA ASN A 39 -3.78 -30.37 -7.14
C ASN A 39 -4.20 -29.88 -5.73
N SER A 40 -4.16 -30.77 -4.75
CA SER A 40 -4.51 -30.44 -3.36
C SER A 40 -3.66 -29.32 -2.78
N CYS A 41 -2.37 -29.23 -3.14
CA CYS A 41 -1.52 -28.15 -2.66
C CYS A 41 -1.89 -26.80 -3.29
N GLY A 42 -2.06 -26.73 -4.60
CA GLY A 42 -2.45 -25.47 -5.25
C GLY A 42 -3.82 -24.97 -4.78
N ASN A 43 -4.78 -25.87 -4.51
CA ASN A 43 -6.07 -25.46 -3.92
C ASN A 43 -5.92 -24.95 -2.47
N ALA A 44 -5.01 -25.54 -1.69
CA ALA A 44 -4.65 -25.02 -0.37
C ALA A 44 -4.00 -23.63 -0.47
N MET A 45 -3.14 -23.39 -1.45
CA MET A 45 -2.51 -22.08 -1.68
C MET A 45 -3.50 -21.01 -2.12
N VAL A 46 -4.45 -21.32 -3.01
CA VAL A 46 -5.55 -20.39 -3.37
C VAL A 46 -6.30 -19.94 -2.11
N THR A 47 -6.64 -20.91 -1.26
CA THR A 47 -7.38 -20.64 -0.02
C THR A 47 -6.53 -19.83 0.97
N PHE A 48 -5.27 -20.20 1.12
CA PHE A 48 -4.31 -19.50 1.98
C PHE A 48 -4.14 -18.04 1.54
N ASP A 49 -3.84 -17.77 0.27
CA ASP A 49 -3.65 -16.42 -0.26
C ASP A 49 -4.91 -15.56 -0.11
N PHE A 50 -6.08 -16.14 -0.40
CA PHE A 50 -7.34 -15.42 -0.26
C PHE A 50 -7.61 -15.03 1.20
N VAL A 51 -7.48 -15.98 2.12
CA VAL A 51 -7.74 -15.76 3.56
C VAL A 51 -6.68 -14.83 4.15
N TYR A 52 -5.40 -15.09 3.90
CA TYR A 52 -4.29 -14.29 4.40
C TYR A 52 -4.37 -12.85 3.88
N GLY A 53 -4.50 -12.67 2.56
CA GLY A 53 -4.58 -11.36 1.92
C GLY A 53 -5.79 -10.56 2.41
N THR A 54 -6.97 -11.18 2.47
CA THR A 54 -8.19 -10.53 2.96
C THR A 54 -8.09 -10.20 4.45
N SER A 55 -7.49 -11.07 5.27
CA SER A 55 -7.35 -10.83 6.71
C SER A 55 -6.45 -9.62 7.01
N ILE A 56 -5.35 -9.48 6.28
CA ILE A 56 -4.45 -8.33 6.41
C ILE A 56 -5.17 -7.05 5.98
N GLU A 57 -5.87 -7.09 4.85
CA GLU A 57 -6.58 -5.92 4.35
C GLU A 57 -7.67 -5.46 5.32
N VAL A 58 -8.44 -6.39 5.92
CA VAL A 58 -9.42 -6.07 6.97
C VAL A 58 -8.74 -5.45 8.19
N ALA A 59 -7.58 -5.96 8.61
CA ALA A 59 -6.82 -5.39 9.72
C ALA A 59 -6.34 -3.97 9.40
N VAL A 60 -5.82 -3.72 8.20
CA VAL A 60 -5.38 -2.40 7.73
C VAL A 60 -6.55 -1.42 7.70
N ILE A 61 -7.68 -1.80 7.08
CA ILE A 61 -8.88 -0.95 7.05
C ILE A 61 -9.36 -0.62 8.47
N THR A 62 -9.31 -1.57 9.40
CA THR A 62 -9.71 -1.34 10.79
C THR A 62 -8.77 -0.35 11.50
N LEU A 63 -7.46 -0.52 11.31
CA LEU A 63 -6.46 0.41 11.84
C LEU A 63 -6.60 1.81 11.23
N ASP A 64 -6.88 1.88 9.93
CA ASP A 64 -7.15 3.13 9.25
C ASP A 64 -8.40 3.79 9.87
N MET A 65 -9.54 3.10 9.89
CA MET A 65 -10.81 3.66 10.40
C MET A 65 -10.72 4.13 11.85
N THR A 66 -10.05 3.38 12.72
CA THR A 66 -9.83 3.79 14.12
C THR A 66 -8.96 5.04 14.21
N THR A 67 -7.91 5.12 13.39
CA THR A 67 -7.03 6.30 13.29
C THR A 67 -7.78 7.51 12.75
N PHE A 68 -8.64 7.35 11.74
CA PHE A 68 -9.49 8.43 11.22
C PHE A 68 -10.39 9.01 12.30
N PHE A 69 -11.07 8.13 13.02
CA PHE A 69 -12.02 8.55 14.03
C PHE A 69 -11.29 9.31 15.15
N ALA A 70 -10.14 8.80 15.59
CA ALA A 70 -9.30 9.48 16.57
C ALA A 70 -8.86 10.87 16.08
N ILE A 71 -8.44 11.00 14.82
CA ILE A 71 -8.06 12.28 14.21
C ILE A 71 -9.25 13.23 14.09
N CYS A 72 -10.42 12.75 13.67
CA CYS A 72 -11.65 13.54 13.57
C CYS A 72 -12.05 14.11 14.93
N VAL A 73 -12.00 13.29 15.99
CA VAL A 73 -12.29 13.71 17.36
C VAL A 73 -11.29 14.77 17.83
N ARG A 74 -9.98 14.57 17.60
CA ARG A 74 -8.93 15.55 17.96
C ARG A 74 -9.08 16.86 17.19
N THR A 75 -9.44 16.80 15.92
CA THR A 75 -9.66 17.98 15.06
C THR A 75 -10.84 18.81 15.56
N LYS A 76 -11.96 18.17 15.93
CA LYS A 76 -13.12 18.86 16.51
C LYS A 76 -12.79 19.54 17.84
N LYS A 77 -11.94 18.93 18.68
CA LYS A 77 -11.49 19.53 19.94
C LYS A 77 -10.59 20.76 19.70
N LEU A 78 -9.64 20.66 18.78
CA LEU A 78 -8.69 21.74 18.49
C LEU A 78 -9.30 22.90 17.71
N ALA A 79 -10.30 22.66 16.86
CA ALA A 79 -11.04 23.71 16.17
C ALA A 79 -11.79 24.67 17.13
N LYS A 80 -12.12 24.21 18.34
CA LYS A 80 -12.74 25.05 19.38
C LYS A 80 -11.72 25.94 20.12
N LEU A 81 -10.43 25.69 19.98
CA LEU A 81 -9.37 26.42 20.67
C LEU A 81 -8.73 27.47 19.75
N ARG A 82 -8.85 28.75 20.13
CA ARG A 82 -8.41 29.92 19.31
C ARG A 82 -6.90 29.98 19.02
N ASN A 83 -6.07 29.30 19.81
CA ASN A 83 -4.60 29.26 19.65
C ASN A 83 -4.09 28.02 18.85
N GLY A 84 -4.98 27.22 18.28
CA GLY A 84 -4.65 25.93 17.66
C GLY A 84 -4.18 25.96 16.21
N GLU A 85 -3.93 27.12 15.59
CA GLU A 85 -3.74 27.23 14.13
C GLU A 85 -2.57 26.39 13.57
N LYS A 86 -1.45 26.34 14.30
CA LYS A 86 -0.29 25.49 13.95
C LYS A 86 -0.61 24.00 14.07
N GLU A 87 -1.29 23.60 15.14
CA GLU A 87 -1.73 22.23 15.40
C GLU A 87 -2.79 21.79 14.36
N LEU A 88 -3.68 22.69 13.97
CA LEU A 88 -4.72 22.45 12.95
C LEU A 88 -4.11 22.29 11.56
N ARG A 89 -3.03 23.04 11.25
CA ARG A 89 -2.25 22.85 10.02
C ARG A 89 -1.50 21.52 9.98
N GLN A 90 -0.95 21.06 11.11
CA GLN A 90 -0.35 19.73 11.22
C GLN A 90 -1.41 18.63 11.09
N LEU A 91 -2.58 18.78 11.73
CA LEU A 91 -3.70 17.86 11.59
C LEU A 91 -4.19 17.72 10.14
N ARG A 92 -4.33 18.82 9.39
CA ARG A 92 -4.71 18.75 7.97
C ARG A 92 -3.72 17.95 7.13
N LYS A 93 -2.42 18.05 7.42
CA LYS A 93 -1.41 17.20 6.77
C LYS A 93 -1.56 15.74 7.16
N ASN A 94 -1.82 15.47 8.45
CA ASN A 94 -2.05 14.11 8.94
C ASN A 94 -3.31 13.49 8.31
N ILE A 95 -4.38 14.26 8.11
CA ILE A 95 -5.59 13.85 7.39
C ILE A 95 -5.27 13.50 5.93
N SER A 96 -4.38 14.25 5.28
CA SER A 96 -3.99 13.98 3.89
C SER A 96 -3.23 12.66 3.74
N PHE A 97 -2.28 12.36 4.64
CA PHE A 97 -1.59 11.06 4.68
C PHE A 97 -2.54 9.92 5.01
N TYR A 98 -3.55 10.20 5.83
CA TYR A 98 -4.58 9.24 6.17
C TYR A 98 -5.50 8.91 4.98
N LEU A 99 -5.98 9.94 4.26
CA LEU A 99 -6.78 9.75 3.04
C LEU A 99 -6.01 8.94 1.99
N GLN A 100 -4.68 9.14 1.91
CA GLN A 100 -3.82 8.29 1.10
C GLN A 100 -3.92 6.82 1.52
N GLY A 101 -3.85 6.51 2.82
CA GLY A 101 -4.02 5.16 3.35
C GLY A 101 -5.33 4.52 2.90
N CYS A 102 -6.46 5.19 3.15
CA CYS A 102 -7.78 4.70 2.73
C CYS A 102 -7.90 4.46 1.22
N ILE A 103 -7.34 5.36 0.40
CA ILE A 103 -7.38 5.22 -1.05
C ILE A 103 -6.59 3.96 -1.46
N ILE A 104 -5.40 3.77 -0.90
CA ILE A 104 -4.56 2.60 -1.19
C ILE A 104 -5.26 1.30 -0.76
N SER A 105 -5.78 1.25 0.47
CA SER A 105 -6.54 0.10 1.00
C SER A 105 -7.75 -0.21 0.11
N GLY A 106 -8.51 0.81 -0.30
CA GLY A 106 -9.61 0.67 -1.25
C GLY A 106 -9.19 0.06 -2.60
N PHE A 107 -8.07 0.50 -3.17
CA PHE A 107 -7.51 -0.11 -4.38
C PHE A 107 -7.09 -1.57 -4.17
N TYR A 108 -6.55 -1.89 -2.99
CA TYR A 108 -6.13 -3.25 -2.64
C TYR A 108 -7.33 -4.21 -2.52
N VAL A 109 -8.44 -3.76 -1.93
CA VAL A 109 -9.71 -4.51 -1.91
C VAL A 109 -10.21 -4.77 -3.33
N VAL A 110 -10.23 -3.74 -4.18
CA VAL A 110 -10.65 -3.90 -5.58
C VAL A 110 -9.73 -4.87 -6.32
N MET A 111 -8.43 -4.84 -6.04
CA MET A 111 -7.46 -5.76 -6.62
C MET A 111 -7.73 -7.22 -6.21
N ILE A 112 -7.90 -7.50 -4.91
CA ILE A 112 -8.23 -8.86 -4.41
C ILE A 112 -9.54 -9.33 -5.05
N PHE A 113 -10.59 -8.50 -5.02
CA PHE A 113 -11.87 -8.83 -5.62
C PHE A 113 -11.73 -9.11 -7.13
N SER A 114 -10.94 -8.31 -7.83
CA SER A 114 -10.74 -8.48 -9.27
C SER A 114 -10.01 -9.78 -9.59
N PHE A 115 -9.01 -10.13 -8.78
CA PHE A 115 -8.22 -11.34 -8.94
C PHE A 115 -9.04 -12.62 -8.69
N PHE A 116 -9.83 -12.68 -7.62
CA PHE A 116 -10.57 -13.89 -7.25
C PHE A 116 -11.97 -14.02 -7.87
N HIS A 117 -12.61 -12.90 -8.24
CA HIS A 117 -13.97 -12.89 -8.77
C HIS A 117 -14.06 -12.39 -10.21
N LEU A 118 -13.54 -11.20 -10.53
CA LEU A 118 -13.69 -10.63 -11.89
C LEU A 118 -12.95 -11.43 -12.95
N SER A 119 -11.79 -12.01 -12.62
CA SER A 119 -11.03 -12.89 -13.51
C SER A 119 -11.87 -14.06 -14.06
N LYS A 120 -12.82 -14.59 -13.27
CA LYS A 120 -13.71 -15.69 -13.67
C LYS A 120 -14.74 -15.30 -14.72
N PHE A 121 -15.03 -14.00 -14.87
CA PHE A 121 -15.96 -13.48 -15.86
C PHE A 121 -15.27 -12.96 -17.14
N ALA A 122 -13.94 -13.00 -17.19
CA ALA A 122 -13.19 -12.55 -18.35
C ALA A 122 -13.42 -13.50 -19.53
N LYS A 123 -13.91 -12.94 -20.64
CA LYS A 123 -14.19 -13.70 -21.87
C LYS A 123 -13.01 -13.73 -22.83
N THR A 124 -12.02 -12.85 -22.64
CA THR A 124 -10.83 -12.74 -23.49
C THR A 124 -9.57 -12.69 -22.64
N LYS A 125 -8.46 -13.24 -23.15
CA LYS A 125 -7.14 -13.19 -22.48
C LYS A 125 -6.70 -11.78 -22.09
N TRP A 126 -6.97 -10.78 -22.93
CA TRP A 126 -6.65 -9.37 -22.62
C TRP A 126 -7.51 -8.79 -21.49
N THR A 127 -8.79 -9.15 -21.43
CA THR A 127 -9.64 -8.71 -20.31
C THR A 127 -9.24 -9.39 -19.00
N ALA A 128 -8.83 -10.67 -19.05
CA ALA A 128 -8.31 -11.42 -17.92
C ALA A 128 -7.01 -10.81 -17.38
N PHE A 129 -6.08 -10.46 -18.29
CA PHE A 129 -4.85 -9.75 -17.98
C PHE A 129 -5.10 -8.39 -17.32
N ALA A 130 -5.97 -7.58 -17.92
CA ALA A 130 -6.30 -6.25 -17.41
C ALA A 130 -6.94 -6.32 -16.01
N ALA A 131 -7.87 -7.27 -15.81
CA ALA A 131 -8.57 -7.48 -14.54
C ALA A 131 -7.65 -7.97 -13.40
N THR A 132 -6.56 -8.65 -13.73
CA THR A 132 -5.63 -9.22 -12.74
C THR A 132 -4.33 -8.42 -12.67
N THR A 133 -3.40 -8.72 -13.56
CA THR A 133 -2.04 -8.14 -13.60
C THR A 133 -2.07 -6.63 -13.87
N GLY A 134 -2.97 -6.17 -14.75
CA GLY A 134 -3.13 -4.75 -15.04
C GLY A 134 -3.51 -3.93 -13.80
N PHE A 135 -4.58 -4.34 -13.11
CA PHE A 135 -5.00 -3.71 -11.84
C PHE A 135 -3.91 -3.78 -10.78
N TRP A 136 -3.24 -4.92 -10.64
CA TRP A 136 -2.13 -5.10 -9.70
C TRP A 136 -1.01 -4.07 -9.93
N LEU A 137 -0.56 -3.90 -11.18
CA LEU A 137 0.48 -2.93 -11.53
C LEU A 137 0.03 -1.49 -11.29
N VAL A 138 -1.22 -1.15 -11.65
CA VAL A 138 -1.78 0.18 -11.42
C VAL A 138 -1.88 0.49 -9.92
N ALA A 139 -2.35 -0.46 -9.10
CA ALA A 139 -2.44 -0.29 -7.66
C ALA A 139 -1.06 -0.02 -7.02
N GLN A 140 -0.02 -0.76 -7.44
CA GLN A 140 1.35 -0.49 -7.00
C GLN A 140 1.87 0.87 -7.46
N GLY A 141 1.61 1.24 -8.72
CA GLY A 141 2.00 2.53 -9.28
C GLY A 141 1.34 3.71 -8.53
N ILE A 142 0.04 3.61 -8.25
CA ILE A 142 -0.71 4.61 -7.47
C ILE A 142 -0.16 4.71 -6.05
N SER A 143 0.15 3.58 -5.42
CA SER A 143 0.73 3.55 -4.06
C SER A 143 2.05 4.32 -4.00
N GLY A 144 2.95 4.08 -4.96
CA GLY A 144 4.21 4.83 -5.08
C GLY A 144 4.00 6.32 -5.38
N ALA A 145 3.10 6.63 -6.33
CA ALA A 145 2.78 8.01 -6.69
C ALA A 145 2.16 8.80 -5.54
N ALA A 146 1.31 8.16 -4.72
CA ALA A 146 0.69 8.78 -3.57
C ALA A 146 1.72 9.19 -2.52
N ILE A 147 2.71 8.33 -2.20
CA ILE A 147 3.80 8.68 -1.26
C ILE A 147 4.55 9.91 -1.76
N PHE A 148 4.87 9.94 -3.05
CA PHE A 148 5.56 11.07 -3.66
C PHE A 148 4.72 12.37 -3.60
N ALA A 149 3.43 12.29 -3.93
CA ALA A 149 2.54 13.44 -3.98
C ALA A 149 2.24 14.00 -2.58
N PHE A 150 1.94 13.14 -1.60
CA PHE A 150 1.49 13.59 -0.28
C PHE A 150 2.65 13.93 0.66
N ASN A 151 3.86 13.40 0.42
CA ASN A 151 5.03 13.75 1.21
C ASN A 151 5.72 15.03 0.72
N GLY A 152 5.18 16.18 1.11
CA GLY A 152 5.75 17.49 0.79
C GLY A 152 7.18 17.70 1.31
N SER A 153 7.59 17.00 2.37
CA SER A 153 8.96 17.02 2.87
C SER A 153 9.90 16.29 1.91
N PHE A 154 9.49 15.13 1.41
CA PHE A 154 10.25 14.37 0.41
C PHE A 154 10.45 15.17 -0.88
N ARG A 155 9.39 15.80 -1.40
CA ARG A 155 9.47 16.66 -2.60
C ARG A 155 10.41 17.85 -2.42
N LYS A 156 10.43 18.48 -1.24
CA LYS A 156 11.36 19.57 -0.92
C LYS A 156 12.81 19.10 -0.86
N THR A 157 13.06 17.95 -0.25
CA THR A 157 14.41 17.36 -0.22
C THR A 157 14.90 17.03 -1.62
N LEU A 158 14.05 16.42 -2.46
CA LEU A 158 14.39 16.10 -3.84
C LEU A 158 14.65 17.35 -4.68
N SER A 159 13.85 18.41 -4.49
CA SER A 159 14.07 19.69 -5.15
C SER A 159 15.35 20.38 -4.68
N CYS A 160 15.73 20.27 -3.39
CA CYS A 160 17.02 20.75 -2.87
C CYS A 160 18.19 19.97 -3.49
N TYR A 161 18.04 18.66 -3.67
CA TYR A 161 19.06 17.82 -4.30
C TYR A 161 19.25 18.17 -5.78
N ARG A 162 18.15 18.30 -6.54
CA ARG A 162 18.18 18.74 -7.95
C ARG A 162 18.79 20.14 -8.11
N SER A 163 18.57 21.04 -7.16
CA SER A 163 19.20 22.38 -7.17
C SER A 163 20.71 22.35 -6.92
N LYS A 164 21.23 21.32 -6.23
CA LYS A 164 22.67 21.17 -5.96
C LYS A 164 23.48 20.66 -7.15
N GLU A 165 22.86 20.00 -8.12
CA GLU A 165 23.52 19.65 -9.38
C GLU A 165 23.77 20.87 -10.28
N GLY A 166 23.11 22.01 -9.99
CA GLY A 166 23.24 23.24 -10.79
C GLY A 166 24.04 24.39 -10.15
N GLU A 167 24.19 24.46 -8.83
CA GLU A 167 24.87 25.60 -8.19
C GLU A 167 25.49 25.25 -6.83
N THR A 168 26.74 25.67 -6.64
CA THR A 168 27.49 25.55 -5.38
C THR A 168 26.77 26.19 -4.20
N SER A 169 26.42 25.36 -3.23
CA SER A 169 26.33 25.66 -1.78
C SER A 169 25.36 26.76 -1.33
N LYS A 170 24.12 26.36 -0.98
CA LYS A 170 23.42 26.90 0.20
C LYS A 170 22.82 25.74 1.02
N LYS A 171 23.00 25.80 2.34
CA LYS A 171 22.71 24.74 3.34
C LYS A 171 21.29 24.17 3.18
N CYS A 172 21.16 22.94 2.69
CA CYS A 172 19.93 22.16 2.91
C CYS A 172 19.83 21.90 4.44
N PRO A 173 18.65 22.04 5.07
CA PRO A 173 18.48 21.76 6.49
C PRO A 173 18.81 20.29 6.75
N THR A 174 19.87 20.04 7.50
CA THR A 174 20.49 18.71 7.66
C THR A 174 19.80 17.84 8.71
N THR A 175 18.61 18.22 9.18
CA THR A 175 17.91 17.46 10.22
C THR A 175 16.43 17.50 9.97
N VAL A 176 15.89 16.40 9.42
CA VAL A 176 14.53 16.00 9.75
C VAL A 176 14.57 15.61 11.22
N ALA A 177 14.38 16.59 12.10
CA ALA A 177 14.14 16.32 13.51
C ALA A 177 12.80 15.59 13.59
N TRP A 178 12.85 14.27 13.52
CA TRP A 178 11.82 13.41 14.08
C TRP A 178 11.77 13.77 15.56
N HIS A 179 10.85 14.67 15.94
CA HIS A 179 10.45 14.81 17.32
C HIS A 179 9.47 13.66 17.60
N PRO A 180 9.86 12.60 18.33
CA PRO A 180 8.88 11.78 19.02
C PRO A 180 8.20 12.68 20.05
N LYS A 181 6.89 12.83 19.95
CA LYS A 181 6.04 13.14 21.10
C LYS A 181 5.43 11.84 21.57
#